data_AF-A0A0Q9X5S3-F1
#
_entry.id   AF-A0A0Q9X5S3-F1
#
_cell.length_a   1.000
_cell.length_b   1.000
_cell.length_c   1.000
_cell.angle_alpha   90.00
_cell.angle_beta   90.00
_cell.angle_gamma   90.00
#
_symmetry.space_group_name_H-M   'P 1'
#
loop_
_entity.id
_entity.type
_entity.pdbx_description
1 polymer ?
#
loop_
_entity_poly.entity_id
_entity_poly.type
_entity_poly.pdbx_seq_one_letter_code
_entity_poly.pdbx_strand_id
1 'polypeptide(L)'
;MGLAKLHSVGLMAMRILEGVGGGAAFPSMHTMIASWAPQTERLLIATLIYVGTSAGVAISILLSGVIADQMNWEAVFYIMGSLSIIWMILWIFLIQDSPNKQHLMTAKERDMINASLGEEHTALKVPWCKIFTSGAFWAILIAHTCSNFGWYMFLIEIPSYMDQVLKFNVSKNAVFSALPYILMPIFSIVLSKVLDILQNKNKIKRVTARKIATGIGSVVPALCLFGMCFVGCRHYVAVSIMCLGIVGAGGMFCGFLSNHMDISPNFAGTLMALTNTIATIPGIVVPKLVGFITDNNQTIQAWRVIFGIAIGLYIIEFVIYMSLAKGEVQPWEEG
;
A
#
# COMPACT_ATOMS: atom_id res chain seq x y z
N MET A 1 1.97 -40.69 4.73
CA MET A 1 1.26 -39.66 3.93
C MET A 1 0.17 -38.88 4.71
N GLY A 2 -0.27 -39.32 5.90
CA GLY A 2 -1.35 -38.66 6.67
C GLY A 2 -0.95 -37.43 7.50
N LEU A 3 0.20 -37.47 8.19
CA LEU A 3 0.66 -36.35 9.05
C LEU A 3 1.11 -35.11 8.24
N ALA A 4 1.75 -35.32 7.09
CA ALA A 4 2.13 -34.23 6.19
C ALA A 4 0.90 -33.50 5.61
N LYS A 5 -0.19 -34.24 5.30
CA LYS A 5 -1.47 -33.63 4.87
C LYS A 5 -2.14 -32.86 6.01
N LEU A 6 -2.11 -33.37 7.24
CA LEU A 6 -2.63 -32.65 8.41
C LEU A 6 -1.89 -31.32 8.63
N HIS A 7 -0.56 -31.34 8.48
CA HIS A 7 0.30 -30.17 8.57
C HIS A 7 0.02 -29.15 7.44
N SER A 8 -0.10 -29.60 6.19
CA SER A 8 -0.42 -28.72 5.04
C SER A 8 -1.83 -28.13 5.14
N VAL A 9 -2.84 -28.90 5.57
CA VAL A 9 -4.21 -28.40 5.77
C VAL A 9 -4.25 -27.38 6.90
N GLY A 10 -3.54 -27.63 8.01
CA GLY A 10 -3.39 -26.66 9.10
C GLY A 10 -2.76 -25.36 8.63
N LEU A 11 -1.68 -25.42 7.83
CA LEU A 11 -1.04 -24.24 7.25
C LEU A 11 -1.99 -23.46 6.33
N MET A 12 -2.74 -24.15 5.46
CA MET A 12 -3.73 -23.51 4.59
C MET A 12 -4.83 -22.83 5.40
N ALA A 13 -5.36 -23.50 6.42
CA ALA A 13 -6.39 -22.93 7.30
C ALA A 13 -5.88 -21.67 8.02
N MET A 14 -4.66 -21.71 8.59
CA MET A 14 -4.06 -20.53 9.23
C MET A 14 -3.88 -19.37 8.26
N ARG A 15 -3.42 -19.62 7.03
CA ARG A 15 -3.27 -18.57 6.01
C ARG A 15 -4.60 -17.97 5.57
N ILE A 16 -5.66 -18.79 5.48
CA ILE A 16 -7.01 -18.30 5.19
C ILE A 16 -7.50 -17.40 6.33
N LEU A 17 -7.32 -17.82 7.59
CA LEU A 17 -7.72 -17.02 8.76
C LEU A 17 -6.95 -15.70 8.83
N GLU A 18 -5.64 -15.71 8.59
CA GLU A 18 -4.80 -14.51 8.50
C GLU A 18 -5.30 -13.56 7.40
N GLY A 19 -5.63 -14.10 6.22
CA GLY A 19 -6.18 -13.32 5.11
C GLY A 19 -7.54 -12.69 5.42
N VAL A 20 -8.45 -13.45 6.04
CA VAL A 20 -9.78 -12.96 6.47
C VAL A 20 -9.62 -11.85 7.52
N GLY A 21 -8.75 -12.04 8.51
CA GLY A 21 -8.50 -11.04 9.54
C GLY A 21 -7.85 -9.76 8.99
N GLY A 22 -6.85 -9.90 8.10
CA GLY A 22 -6.13 -8.78 7.52
C GLY A 22 -6.94 -7.97 6.49
N GLY A 23 -7.90 -8.60 5.80
CA GLY A 23 -8.65 -7.96 4.72
C GLY A 23 -9.49 -6.74 5.15
N ALA A 24 -9.96 -6.72 6.40
CA ALA A 24 -10.76 -5.62 6.94
C ALA A 24 -9.93 -4.46 7.47
N ALA A 25 -8.60 -4.60 7.57
CA ALA A 25 -7.73 -3.59 8.20
C ALA A 25 -7.75 -2.25 7.44
N PHE A 26 -7.49 -2.24 6.14
CA PHE A 26 -7.45 -1.00 5.34
C PHE A 26 -8.79 -0.24 5.30
N PRO A 27 -9.95 -0.90 5.06
CA PRO A 27 -11.25 -0.24 5.15
C PRO A 27 -11.51 0.35 6.54
N SER A 28 -11.24 -0.41 7.60
CA SER A 28 -11.46 0.04 8.98
C SER A 28 -10.59 1.25 9.33
N MET A 29 -9.33 1.27 8.86
CA MET A 29 -8.46 2.43 9.00
C MET A 29 -9.02 3.66 8.28
N HIS A 30 -9.63 3.52 7.10
CA HIS A 30 -10.22 4.66 6.37
C HIS A 30 -11.44 5.22 7.09
N THR A 31 -12.29 4.34 7.62
CA THR A 31 -13.42 4.76 8.47
C THR A 31 -12.92 5.50 9.71
N MET A 32 -11.89 4.97 10.38
CA MET A 32 -11.34 5.61 11.57
C MET A 32 -10.70 6.98 11.26
N ILE A 33 -9.91 7.09 10.20
CA ILE A 33 -9.31 8.37 9.77
C ILE A 33 -10.41 9.38 9.41
N ALA A 34 -11.46 8.94 8.71
CA ALA A 34 -12.58 9.82 8.37
C ALA A 34 -13.26 10.40 9.62
N SER A 35 -13.41 9.62 10.68
CA SER A 35 -14.08 10.02 11.94
C SER A 35 -13.18 10.73 12.96
N TRP A 36 -11.85 10.64 12.82
CA TRP A 36 -10.90 11.16 13.82
C TRP A 36 -9.99 12.27 13.31
N ALA A 37 -9.66 12.30 12.03
CA ALA A 37 -8.66 13.22 11.50
C ALA A 37 -9.30 14.53 11.01
N PRO A 38 -8.84 15.69 11.53
CA PRO A 38 -9.23 16.99 10.97
C PRO A 38 -8.92 17.09 9.48
N GLN A 39 -9.80 17.75 8.72
CA GLN A 39 -9.69 17.82 7.25
C GLN A 39 -8.34 18.36 6.75
N THR A 40 -7.72 19.28 7.50
CA THR A 40 -6.43 19.89 7.17
C THR A 40 -5.23 18.96 7.40
N GLU A 41 -5.34 18.00 8.32
CA GLU A 41 -4.25 17.11 8.73
C GLU A 41 -4.43 15.66 8.25
N ARG A 42 -5.63 15.34 7.74
CA ARG A 42 -6.02 14.01 7.27
C ARG A 42 -5.02 13.38 6.31
N LEU A 43 -4.44 14.18 5.41
CA LEU A 43 -3.45 13.72 4.43
C LEU A 43 -2.17 13.20 5.11
N LEU A 44 -1.65 13.95 6.08
CA LEU A 44 -0.44 13.59 6.82
C LEU A 44 -0.72 12.35 7.69
N ILE A 45 -1.84 12.34 8.41
CA ILE A 45 -2.24 11.21 9.28
C ILE A 45 -2.37 9.92 8.47
N ALA A 46 -3.08 9.97 7.33
CA ALA A 46 -3.22 8.81 6.45
C ALA A 46 -1.86 8.34 5.92
N THR A 47 -1.00 9.27 5.49
CA THR A 47 0.35 8.92 5.02
C THR A 47 1.16 8.25 6.13
N LEU A 48 1.13 8.77 7.36
CA LEU A 48 1.83 8.18 8.51
C LEU A 48 1.36 6.75 8.83
N ILE A 49 0.05 6.50 8.72
CA ILE A 49 -0.52 5.16 8.90
C ILE A 49 -0.04 4.23 7.78
N TYR A 50 -0.10 4.67 6.52
CA TYR A 50 0.29 3.87 5.37
C TYR A 50 1.77 3.52 5.35
N VAL A 51 2.67 4.47 5.64
CA VAL A 51 4.11 4.18 5.67
C VAL A 51 4.50 3.18 6.75
N GLY A 52 3.66 3.03 7.78
CA GLY A 52 3.76 1.96 8.79
C GLY A 52 3.76 0.56 8.17
N THR A 53 3.08 0.36 7.03
CA THR A 53 3.10 -0.93 6.31
C THR A 53 4.50 -1.25 5.79
N SER A 54 5.13 -0.31 5.07
CA SER A 54 6.49 -0.46 4.55
C SER A 54 7.55 -0.53 5.66
N ALA A 55 7.42 0.29 6.71
CA ALA A 55 8.32 0.26 7.86
C ALA A 55 8.21 -1.08 8.61
N GLY A 56 6.99 -1.60 8.79
CA GLY A 56 6.73 -2.91 9.37
C GLY A 56 7.37 -4.04 8.57
N VAL A 57 7.30 -3.99 7.24
CA VAL A 57 8.01 -4.95 6.36
C VAL A 57 9.52 -4.90 6.59
N ALA A 58 10.11 -3.71 6.64
CA ALA A 58 11.55 -3.55 6.89
C ALA A 58 11.97 -4.13 8.25
N ILE A 59 11.24 -3.78 9.31
CA ILE A 59 11.49 -4.27 10.67
C ILE A 59 11.32 -5.79 10.72
N SER A 60 10.26 -6.32 10.10
CA SER A 60 9.99 -7.76 10.06
C SER A 60 11.11 -8.51 9.34
N ILE A 61 11.58 -8.03 8.18
CA ILE A 61 12.69 -8.66 7.44
C ILE A 61 13.94 -8.69 8.31
N LEU A 62 14.34 -7.56 8.91
CA LEU A 62 15.54 -7.47 9.73
C LEU A 62 15.46 -8.36 10.99
N LEU A 63 14.37 -8.29 11.74
CA LEU A 63 14.18 -9.08 12.95
C LEU A 63 14.08 -10.57 12.62
N SER A 64 13.35 -10.95 11.56
CA SER A 64 13.24 -12.35 11.16
C SER A 64 14.59 -12.95 10.79
N GLY A 65 15.48 -12.19 10.14
CA GLY A 65 16.82 -12.63 9.79
C GLY A 65 17.68 -12.89 11.03
N VAL A 66 17.68 -11.97 11.99
CA VAL A 66 18.46 -12.10 13.24
C VAL A 66 17.92 -13.23 14.12
N ILE A 67 16.60 -13.33 14.27
CA ILE A 67 15.97 -14.37 15.10
C ILE A 67 16.22 -15.75 14.50
N ALA A 68 16.07 -15.90 13.17
CA ALA A 68 16.27 -17.18 12.51
C ALA A 68 17.73 -17.67 12.63
N ASP A 69 18.70 -16.76 12.58
CA ASP A 69 20.13 -17.07 12.74
C ASP A 69 20.50 -17.49 14.18
N GLN A 70 19.90 -16.84 15.20
CA GLN A 70 20.28 -17.07 16.60
C GLN A 70 19.43 -18.12 17.34
N MET A 71 18.14 -18.26 17.02
CA MET A 71 17.18 -19.01 17.84
C MET A 71 16.41 -20.11 17.09
N ASN A 72 16.62 -20.26 15.78
CA ASN A 72 15.84 -21.04 14.80
C ASN A 72 14.63 -20.31 14.20
N TRP A 73 14.22 -20.74 13.02
CA TRP A 73 13.15 -20.14 12.21
C TRP A 73 11.78 -20.15 12.90
N GLU A 74 11.51 -21.13 13.77
CA GLU A 74 10.26 -21.26 14.53
C GLU A 74 10.06 -20.10 15.52
N ALA A 75 11.16 -19.60 16.11
CA ALA A 75 11.13 -18.50 17.08
C ALA A 75 10.54 -17.21 16.49
N VAL A 76 10.67 -17.01 15.17
CA VAL A 76 10.09 -15.87 14.44
C VAL A 76 8.58 -15.84 14.64
N PHE A 77 7.91 -16.99 14.52
CA PHE A 77 6.45 -17.09 14.67
C PHE A 77 6.00 -16.81 16.10
N TYR A 78 6.70 -17.37 17.09
CA TYR A 78 6.34 -17.16 18.50
C TYR A 78 6.52 -15.69 18.93
N ILE A 79 7.63 -15.05 18.54
CA ILE A 79 7.92 -13.66 18.92
C ILE A 79 6.96 -12.70 18.22
N MET A 80 6.81 -12.81 16.90
CA MET A 80 5.92 -11.91 16.13
C MET A 80 4.45 -12.12 16.50
N GLY A 81 4.03 -13.37 16.74
CA GLY A 81 2.68 -13.69 17.21
C GLY A 81 2.41 -13.10 18.60
N SER A 82 3.36 -13.22 19.53
CA SER A 82 3.22 -12.66 20.89
C SER A 82 3.13 -11.13 20.87
N LEU A 83 3.95 -10.46 20.05
CA LEU A 83 3.87 -9.01 19.86
C LEU A 83 2.51 -8.58 19.30
N SER A 84 1.94 -9.36 18.38
CA SER A 84 0.60 -9.10 17.82
C SER A 84 -0.51 -9.22 18.88
N ILE A 85 -0.40 -10.20 19.79
CA ILE A 85 -1.34 -10.35 20.92
C ILE A 85 -1.22 -9.16 21.88
N ILE A 86 -0.01 -8.75 22.24
CA ILE A 86 0.23 -7.57 23.09
C ILE A 86 -0.39 -6.33 22.44
N TRP A 87 -0.16 -6.12 21.15
CA TRP A 87 -0.74 -5.01 20.41
C TRP A 87 -2.27 -5.05 20.37
N MET A 88 -2.88 -6.23 20.17
CA MET A 88 -4.33 -6.41 20.21
C MET A 88 -4.91 -6.02 21.58
N ILE A 89 -4.27 -6.43 22.68
CA ILE A 89 -4.70 -6.07 24.04
C ILE A 89 -4.65 -4.55 24.20
N LEU A 90 -3.54 -3.91 23.82
CA LEU A 90 -3.41 -2.46 23.87
C LEU A 90 -4.48 -1.76 23.01
N TRP A 91 -4.77 -2.28 21.82
CA TRP A 91 -5.77 -1.73 20.92
C TRP A 91 -7.17 -1.73 21.56
N ILE A 92 -7.58 -2.85 22.18
CA ILE A 92 -8.89 -3.00 22.84
C ILE A 92 -9.07 -1.97 23.96
N PHE A 93 -8.02 -1.64 24.70
CA PHE A 93 -8.10 -0.71 25.83
C PHE A 93 -7.90 0.77 25.44
N LEU A 94 -7.15 1.06 24.39
CA LEU A 94 -6.76 2.43 24.05
C LEU A 94 -7.60 3.08 22.93
N ILE A 95 -8.13 2.28 22.00
CA ILE A 95 -8.81 2.79 20.80
C ILE A 95 -10.33 2.79 20.99
N GLN A 96 -10.98 3.84 20.50
CA GLN A 96 -12.43 4.04 20.56
C GLN A 96 -13.01 4.40 19.18
N ASP A 97 -14.28 4.11 18.94
CA ASP A 97 -14.90 4.34 17.63
C ASP A 97 -15.04 5.82 17.25
N SER A 98 -15.18 6.69 18.25
CA SER A 98 -15.41 8.12 18.03
C SER A 98 -14.65 8.97 19.05
N PRO A 99 -14.27 10.20 18.68
CA PRO A 99 -13.69 11.17 19.61
C PRO A 99 -14.60 11.39 20.84
N ASN A 100 -15.92 11.36 20.67
CA ASN A 100 -16.87 11.60 21.76
C ASN A 100 -16.86 10.50 22.85
N LYS A 101 -16.51 9.26 22.49
CA LYS A 101 -16.35 8.14 23.43
C LYS A 101 -14.96 8.08 24.07
N GLN A 102 -14.01 8.88 23.60
CA GLN A 102 -12.63 8.83 24.07
C GLN A 102 -12.49 9.52 25.43
N HIS A 103 -12.12 8.73 26.44
CA HIS A 103 -11.94 9.18 27.82
C HIS A 103 -10.61 9.91 28.04
N LEU A 104 -9.58 9.58 27.25
CA LEU A 104 -8.24 10.18 27.38
C LEU A 104 -8.11 11.56 26.70
N MET A 105 -9.15 12.01 25.99
CA MET A 105 -9.10 13.23 25.19
C MET A 105 -9.61 14.44 25.95
N THR A 106 -8.95 15.58 25.76
CA THR A 106 -9.38 16.85 26.36
C THR A 106 -10.62 17.42 25.67
N ALA A 107 -11.46 18.16 26.40
CA ALA A 107 -12.65 18.80 25.83
C ALA A 107 -12.30 19.74 24.66
N LYS A 108 -11.22 20.51 24.79
CA LYS A 108 -10.74 21.42 23.74
C LYS A 108 -10.40 20.68 22.44
N GLU A 109 -9.72 19.55 22.54
CA GLU A 109 -9.36 18.73 21.38
C GLU A 109 -10.60 18.09 20.75
N ARG A 110 -11.52 17.59 21.57
CA ARG A 110 -12.82 17.06 21.12
C ARG A 110 -13.58 18.07 20.29
N ASP A 111 -13.72 19.29 20.80
CA ASP A 111 -14.46 20.36 20.15
C ASP A 111 -13.78 20.78 18.84
N MET A 112 -12.45 20.83 18.81
CA MET A 112 -11.68 21.11 17.60
C MET A 112 -11.89 20.05 16.51
N ILE A 113 -11.84 18.75 16.88
CA ILE A 113 -12.06 17.65 15.94
C ILE A 113 -13.50 17.70 15.41
N ASN A 114 -14.50 17.77 16.31
CA ASN A 114 -15.90 17.79 15.91
C ASN A 114 -16.24 18.99 15.02
N ALA A 115 -15.70 20.18 15.33
CA ALA A 115 -15.87 21.37 14.48
C ALA A 115 -15.26 21.20 13.07
N SER A 116 -14.24 20.35 12.93
CA SER A 116 -13.59 20.09 11.65
C SER A 116 -14.25 18.98 10.81
N LEU A 117 -15.02 18.09 11.44
CA LEU A 117 -15.65 16.94 10.78
C LEU A 117 -16.95 17.29 10.05
N GLY A 118 -17.67 18.33 10.49
CA GLY A 118 -19.00 18.69 9.97
C GLY A 118 -20.15 18.04 10.75
N GLU A 119 -21.38 18.06 10.21
CA GLU A 119 -22.52 17.36 10.83
C GLU A 119 -22.26 15.85 10.95
N GLU A 120 -22.83 15.22 11.99
CA GLU A 120 -22.69 13.78 12.26
C GLU A 120 -22.95 12.94 11.00
N HIS A 121 -22.05 11.99 10.73
CA HIS A 121 -22.19 10.98 9.68
C HIS A 121 -23.50 10.21 9.88
N THR A 122 -24.59 10.67 9.27
CA THR A 122 -25.85 9.93 9.23
C THR A 122 -25.63 8.67 8.41
N ALA A 123 -26.33 7.58 8.77
CA ALA A 123 -26.27 6.32 8.03
C ALA A 123 -26.92 6.47 6.64
N LEU A 124 -26.21 7.12 5.72
CA LEU A 124 -26.65 7.35 4.35
C LEU A 124 -26.67 6.04 3.59
N LYS A 125 -27.72 5.84 2.79
CA LYS A 125 -27.80 4.69 1.89
C LYS A 125 -26.75 4.85 0.79
N VAL A 126 -25.86 3.86 0.65
CA VAL A 126 -24.78 3.89 -0.34
C VAL A 126 -25.35 4.03 -1.77
N PRO A 127 -24.98 5.08 -2.53
CA PRO A 127 -25.49 5.31 -3.87
C PRO A 127 -24.70 4.54 -4.93
N TRP A 128 -24.84 3.22 -4.91
CA TRP A 128 -24.09 2.27 -5.76
C TRP A 128 -23.99 2.68 -7.22
N CYS A 129 -25.11 3.02 -7.86
CA CYS A 129 -25.14 3.39 -9.27
C CYS A 129 -24.29 4.65 -9.53
N LYS A 130 -24.45 5.69 -8.71
CA LYS A 130 -23.71 6.95 -8.85
C LYS A 130 -22.20 6.73 -8.67
N ILE A 131 -21.80 5.90 -7.70
CA ILE A 131 -20.40 5.52 -7.47
C ILE A 131 -19.82 4.81 -8.70
N PHE A 132 -20.48 3.78 -9.22
CA PHE A 132 -19.99 3.01 -10.37
C PHE A 132 -20.04 3.78 -11.70
N THR A 133 -20.80 4.89 -11.78
CA THR A 133 -20.75 5.80 -12.95
C THR A 133 -19.72 6.93 -12.80
N SER A 134 -19.11 7.10 -11.62
CA SER A 134 -18.18 8.20 -11.35
C SER A 134 -16.81 7.95 -11.97
N GLY A 135 -16.37 8.86 -12.84
CA GLY A 135 -15.01 8.83 -13.38
C GLY A 135 -13.91 8.94 -12.31
N ALA A 136 -14.18 9.66 -11.21
CA ALA A 136 -13.23 9.80 -10.10
C ALA A 136 -13.03 8.47 -9.36
N PHE A 137 -14.09 7.69 -9.17
CA PHE A 137 -14.00 6.35 -8.58
C PHE A 137 -13.20 5.40 -9.48
N TRP A 138 -13.50 5.38 -10.78
CA TRP A 138 -12.75 4.56 -11.73
C TRP A 138 -11.27 4.95 -11.82
N ALA A 139 -10.94 6.24 -11.73
CA ALA A 139 -9.56 6.69 -11.68
C ALA A 139 -8.80 6.04 -10.53
N ILE A 140 -9.39 6.05 -9.32
CA ILE A 140 -8.78 5.47 -8.12
C ILE A 140 -8.73 3.94 -8.22
N LEU A 141 -9.80 3.29 -8.66
CA LEU A 141 -9.87 1.83 -8.79
C LEU A 141 -8.79 1.28 -9.74
N ILE A 142 -8.64 1.91 -10.91
CA ILE A 142 -7.65 1.51 -11.91
C ILE A 142 -6.24 1.77 -11.39
N ALA A 143 -6.00 2.95 -10.81
CA ALA A 143 -4.70 3.26 -10.22
C ALA A 143 -4.32 2.29 -9.10
N HIS A 144 -5.26 1.96 -8.21
CA HIS A 144 -5.03 1.00 -7.13
C HIS A 144 -4.65 -0.39 -7.68
N THR A 145 -5.38 -0.87 -8.68
CA THR A 145 -5.15 -2.19 -9.27
C THR A 145 -3.80 -2.26 -9.99
N CYS A 146 -3.49 -1.27 -10.82
CA CYS A 146 -2.22 -1.21 -11.57
C CYS A 146 -1.02 -1.02 -10.64
N SER A 147 -1.12 -0.12 -9.66
CA SER A 147 -0.06 0.11 -8.68
C SER A 147 0.19 -1.13 -7.83
N ASN A 148 -0.86 -1.85 -7.39
CA ASN A 148 -0.69 -3.10 -6.64
C ASN A 148 -0.08 -4.22 -7.47
N PHE A 149 -0.39 -4.31 -8.77
CA PHE A 149 0.30 -5.25 -9.66
C PHE A 149 1.80 -5.01 -9.64
N GLY A 150 2.22 -3.75 -9.83
CA GLY A 150 3.64 -3.38 -9.78
C GLY A 150 4.25 -3.61 -8.40
N TRP A 151 3.53 -3.26 -7.32
CA TRP A 151 3.96 -3.50 -5.94
C TRP A 151 4.22 -4.98 -5.65
N TYR A 152 3.30 -5.88 -6.01
CA TYR A 152 3.48 -7.32 -5.84
C TYR A 152 4.65 -7.86 -6.68
N MET A 153 4.86 -7.32 -7.88
CA MET A 153 6.04 -7.65 -8.68
C MET A 153 7.32 -7.28 -7.92
N PHE A 154 7.41 -6.06 -7.37
CA PHE A 154 8.57 -5.63 -6.57
C PHE A 154 8.75 -6.45 -5.29
N LEU A 155 7.66 -6.81 -4.62
CA LEU A 155 7.70 -7.49 -3.33
C LEU A 155 8.06 -8.97 -3.48
N ILE A 156 7.47 -9.66 -4.47
CA ILE A 156 7.53 -11.12 -4.59
C ILE A 156 8.59 -11.54 -5.61
N GLU A 157 8.58 -10.95 -6.80
CA GLU A 157 9.28 -11.49 -7.96
C GLU A 157 10.69 -10.91 -8.12
N ILE A 158 10.94 -9.70 -7.62
CA ILE A 158 12.26 -9.08 -7.67
C ILE A 158 13.31 -9.84 -6.83
N PRO A 159 13.02 -10.29 -5.59
CA PRO A 159 13.93 -11.17 -4.87
C PRO A 159 14.24 -12.46 -5.67
N SER A 160 13.24 -13.06 -6.30
CA SER A 160 13.42 -14.23 -7.17
C SER A 160 14.26 -13.94 -8.39
N TYR A 161 14.08 -12.78 -9.05
CA TYR A 161 14.94 -12.34 -10.16
C TYR A 161 16.39 -12.13 -9.72
N MET A 162 16.60 -11.49 -8.56
CA MET A 162 17.92 -11.27 -7.99
C MET A 162 18.66 -12.60 -7.72
N ASP A 163 17.96 -13.58 -7.16
CA ASP A 163 18.54 -14.88 -6.86
C ASP A 163 18.72 -15.75 -8.11
N GLN A 164 17.69 -15.89 -8.94
CA GLN A 164 17.67 -16.85 -10.05
C GLN A 164 18.46 -16.36 -11.27
N VAL A 165 18.32 -15.08 -11.65
CA VAL A 165 18.94 -14.52 -12.86
C VAL A 165 20.25 -13.83 -12.53
N LEU A 166 20.24 -12.95 -11.53
CA LEU A 166 21.41 -12.18 -11.14
C LEU A 166 22.35 -12.96 -10.21
N LYS A 167 21.99 -14.14 -9.70
CA LYS A 167 22.81 -14.93 -8.77
C LYS A 167 23.31 -14.09 -7.56
N PHE A 168 22.54 -13.08 -7.20
CA PHE A 168 22.83 -12.20 -6.07
C PHE A 168 22.23 -12.83 -4.82
N ASN A 169 23.09 -13.20 -3.86
CA ASN A 169 22.63 -13.83 -2.64
C ASN A 169 21.90 -12.80 -1.75
N VAL A 170 20.57 -12.84 -1.80
CA VAL A 170 19.67 -11.94 -1.06
C VAL A 170 19.81 -12.14 0.44
N SER A 171 19.95 -13.39 0.90
CA SER A 171 20.07 -13.75 2.33
C SER A 171 21.32 -13.18 2.99
N LYS A 172 22.46 -13.16 2.28
CA LYS A 172 23.70 -12.53 2.77
C LYS A 172 23.65 -11.00 2.75
N ASN A 173 22.68 -10.41 2.05
CA ASN A 173 22.53 -8.97 1.85
C ASN A 173 21.18 -8.47 2.38
N ALA A 174 20.74 -8.97 3.55
CA ALA A 174 19.49 -8.59 4.18
C ALA A 174 19.35 -7.06 4.37
N VAL A 175 20.45 -6.36 4.67
CA VAL A 175 20.47 -4.88 4.79
C VAL A 175 20.11 -4.21 3.46
N PHE A 176 20.68 -4.64 2.34
CA PHE A 176 20.35 -4.10 1.01
C PHE A 176 18.91 -4.42 0.60
N SER A 177 18.39 -5.56 1.03
CA SER A 177 17.01 -5.99 0.76
C SER A 177 15.99 -5.18 1.58
N ALA A 178 16.34 -4.78 2.80
CA ALA A 178 15.49 -3.94 3.66
C ALA A 178 15.57 -2.45 3.31
N LEU A 179 16.70 -1.98 2.76
CA LEU A 179 16.95 -0.57 2.43
C LEU A 179 15.80 0.14 1.69
N PRO A 180 15.25 -0.39 0.58
CA PRO A 180 14.15 0.29 -0.11
C PRO A 180 12.91 0.49 0.76
N TYR A 181 12.59 -0.48 1.61
CA TYR A 181 11.44 -0.43 2.52
C TYR A 181 11.66 0.52 3.71
N ILE A 182 12.91 0.87 4.02
CA ILE A 182 13.27 1.93 5.00
C ILE A 182 13.16 3.31 4.35
N LEU A 183 13.65 3.45 3.11
CA LEU A 183 13.68 4.74 2.40
C LEU A 183 12.31 5.16 1.88
N MET A 184 11.46 4.22 1.51
CA MET A 184 10.11 4.47 1.00
C MET A 184 9.21 5.25 1.99
N PRO A 185 9.13 4.90 3.29
CA PRO A 185 8.49 5.72 4.32
C PRO A 185 8.97 7.17 4.34
N ILE A 186 10.30 7.35 4.38
CA ILE A 186 10.94 8.67 4.47
C ILE A 186 10.55 9.51 3.27
N PHE A 187 10.68 8.94 2.07
CA PHE A 187 10.29 9.58 0.82
C PHE A 187 8.81 9.99 0.82
N SER A 188 7.91 9.08 1.22
CA SER A 188 6.47 9.32 1.21
C SER A 188 6.06 10.45 2.18
N ILE A 189 6.65 10.47 3.39
CA ILE A 189 6.43 11.55 4.37
C ILE A 189 6.94 12.89 3.83
N VAL A 190 8.16 12.91 3.27
CA VAL A 190 8.74 14.15 2.71
C VAL A 190 7.88 14.65 1.54
N LEU A 191 7.49 13.78 0.62
CA LEU A 191 6.64 14.13 -0.52
C LEU A 191 5.29 14.67 -0.05
N SER A 192 4.63 14.00 0.91
CA SER A 192 3.39 14.46 1.54
C SER A 192 3.53 15.86 2.11
N LYS A 193 4.56 16.11 2.93
CA LYS A 193 4.80 17.41 3.57
C LYS A 193 5.08 18.51 2.54
N VAL A 194 5.83 18.22 1.48
CA VAL A 194 6.08 19.18 0.39
C VAL A 194 4.78 19.55 -0.31
N LEU A 195 3.95 18.56 -0.65
CA LEU A 195 2.67 18.78 -1.30
C LEU A 195 1.69 19.55 -0.40
N ASP A 196 1.66 19.27 0.90
CA ASP A 196 0.86 20.00 1.88
C ASP A 196 1.29 21.47 1.99
N ILE A 197 2.60 21.74 2.07
CA ILE A 197 3.12 23.12 2.09
C ILE A 197 2.72 23.88 0.82
N LEU A 198 2.75 23.23 -0.35
CA LEU A 198 2.35 23.85 -1.61
C LEU A 198 0.84 24.12 -1.66
N GLN A 199 0.02 23.21 -1.13
CA GLN A 199 -1.43 23.40 -1.00
C GLN A 199 -1.77 24.54 -0.04
N ASN A 200 -1.16 24.57 1.15
CA ASN A 200 -1.38 25.61 2.18
C ASN A 200 -0.94 27.00 1.71
N LYS A 201 0.04 27.08 0.80
CA LYS A 201 0.45 28.31 0.13
C LYS A 201 -0.40 28.66 -1.10
N ASN A 202 -1.50 27.95 -1.34
CA ASN A 202 -2.39 28.09 -2.50
C ASN A 202 -1.66 28.01 -3.86
N LYS A 203 -0.52 27.31 -3.92
CA LYS A 203 0.27 27.15 -5.16
C LYS A 203 -0.26 26.03 -6.06
N ILE A 204 -0.86 24.99 -5.45
CA ILE A 204 -1.43 23.85 -6.17
C ILE A 204 -2.79 23.49 -5.57
N LYS A 205 -3.70 22.98 -6.40
CA LYS A 205 -4.96 22.39 -5.96
C LYS A 205 -4.74 20.98 -5.40
N ARG A 206 -5.68 20.50 -4.59
CA ARG A 206 -5.65 19.13 -4.02
C ARG A 206 -5.52 18.05 -5.10
N VAL A 207 -6.33 18.13 -6.16
CA VAL A 207 -6.24 17.20 -7.30
C VAL A 207 -4.86 17.21 -7.96
N THR A 208 -4.22 18.37 -8.06
CA THR A 208 -2.87 18.50 -8.63
C THR A 208 -1.84 17.83 -7.73
N ALA A 209 -1.95 17.98 -6.41
CA ALA A 209 -1.09 17.28 -5.46
C ALA A 209 -1.23 15.75 -5.60
N ARG A 210 -2.47 15.24 -5.68
CA ARG A 210 -2.72 13.80 -5.89
C ARG A 210 -2.15 13.31 -7.22
N LYS A 211 -2.33 14.08 -8.29
CA LYS A 211 -1.78 13.76 -9.61
C LYS A 211 -0.25 13.70 -9.57
N ILE A 212 0.43 14.69 -8.98
CA ILE A 212 1.89 14.68 -8.84
C ILE A 212 2.36 13.44 -8.07
N ALA A 213 1.75 13.15 -6.92
CA ALA A 213 2.12 12.00 -6.09
C ALA A 213 1.91 10.66 -6.80
N THR A 214 0.72 10.41 -7.37
CA THR A 214 0.45 9.19 -8.16
C THR A 214 1.33 9.13 -9.40
N GLY A 215 1.60 10.26 -10.05
CA GLY A 215 2.48 10.33 -11.22
C GLY A 215 3.91 9.91 -10.89
N ILE A 216 4.47 10.36 -9.76
CA ILE A 216 5.76 9.89 -9.28
C ILE A 216 5.70 8.40 -8.94
N GLY A 217 4.63 7.98 -8.25
CA GLY A 217 4.35 6.59 -7.87
C GLY A 217 4.19 5.60 -9.02
N SER A 218 3.99 6.07 -10.26
CA SER A 218 3.82 5.24 -11.45
C SER A 218 4.97 5.41 -12.45
N VAL A 219 5.39 6.65 -12.73
CA VAL A 219 6.45 6.94 -13.71
C VAL A 219 7.83 6.50 -13.21
N VAL A 220 8.18 6.75 -11.95
CA VAL A 220 9.51 6.36 -11.43
C VAL A 220 9.67 4.84 -11.45
N PRO A 221 8.74 4.04 -10.91
CA PRO A 221 8.84 2.59 -11.00
C PRO A 221 8.87 2.08 -12.45
N ALA A 222 8.06 2.65 -13.36
CA ALA A 222 8.06 2.26 -14.77
C ALA A 222 9.41 2.51 -15.45
N LEU A 223 10.04 3.68 -15.21
CA LEU A 223 11.37 3.98 -15.74
C LEU A 223 12.44 3.05 -15.14
N CYS A 224 12.34 2.71 -13.86
CA CYS A 224 13.23 1.76 -13.22
C CYS A 224 13.09 0.35 -13.82
N LEU A 225 11.86 -0.13 -14.03
CA LEU A 225 11.62 -1.41 -14.70
C LEU A 225 12.09 -1.41 -16.16
N PHE A 226 11.94 -0.30 -16.87
CA PHE A 226 12.50 -0.15 -18.20
C PHE A 226 14.04 -0.21 -18.17
N GLY A 227 14.66 0.50 -17.23
CA GLY A 227 16.11 0.44 -17.01
C GLY A 227 16.60 -0.98 -16.72
N MET A 228 15.86 -1.73 -15.91
CA MET A 228 16.17 -3.14 -15.58
C MET A 228 16.29 -4.03 -16.81
N CYS A 229 15.57 -3.75 -17.89
CA CYS A 229 15.69 -4.49 -19.15
C CYS A 229 17.10 -4.42 -19.77
N PHE A 230 17.92 -3.42 -19.42
CA PHE A 230 19.22 -3.13 -20.04
C PHE A 230 20.43 -3.27 -19.10
N VAL A 231 20.22 -3.53 -17.80
CA VAL A 231 21.31 -3.57 -16.80
C VAL A 231 22.32 -4.69 -17.05
N GLY A 232 21.88 -5.82 -17.61
CA GLY A 232 22.72 -7.02 -17.78
C GLY A 232 23.18 -7.59 -16.43
N CYS A 233 24.42 -8.09 -16.35
CA CYS A 233 24.97 -8.75 -15.15
C CYS A 233 25.54 -7.78 -14.09
N ARG A 234 25.15 -6.50 -14.09
CA ARG A 234 25.66 -5.50 -13.13
C ARG A 234 24.80 -5.49 -11.86
N HIS A 235 25.08 -6.43 -10.96
CA HIS A 235 24.30 -6.69 -9.74
C HIS A 235 23.98 -5.43 -8.92
N TYR A 236 24.99 -4.63 -8.56
CA TYR A 236 24.80 -3.42 -7.73
C TYR A 236 23.98 -2.33 -8.43
N VAL A 237 24.05 -2.25 -9.76
CA VAL A 237 23.25 -1.30 -10.55
C VAL A 237 21.79 -1.76 -10.57
N ALA A 238 21.54 -3.06 -10.74
CA ALA A 238 20.19 -3.62 -10.69
C ALA A 238 19.52 -3.36 -9.33
N VAL A 239 20.22 -3.66 -8.23
CA VAL A 239 19.73 -3.42 -6.86
C VAL A 239 19.42 -1.94 -6.64
N SER A 240 20.30 -1.04 -7.08
CA SER A 240 20.08 0.41 -6.95
C SER A 240 18.85 0.89 -7.73
N ILE A 241 18.66 0.42 -8.97
CA ILE A 241 17.50 0.77 -9.80
C ILE A 241 16.20 0.24 -9.19
N MET A 242 16.19 -0.99 -8.70
CA MET A 242 15.04 -1.58 -8.02
C MET A 242 14.72 -0.83 -6.72
N CYS A 243 15.74 -0.44 -5.97
CA CYS A 243 15.58 0.36 -4.77
C CYS A 243 14.89 1.70 -5.08
N LEU A 244 15.36 2.41 -6.10
CA LEU A 244 14.72 3.65 -6.57
C LEU A 244 13.28 3.43 -7.04
N GLY A 245 12.99 2.31 -7.69
CA GLY A 245 11.63 1.93 -8.09
C GLY A 245 10.70 1.76 -6.89
N ILE A 246 11.11 0.99 -5.88
CA ILE A 246 10.32 0.77 -4.66
C ILE A 246 10.11 2.09 -3.90
N VAL A 247 11.16 2.91 -3.75
CA VAL A 247 11.06 4.21 -3.10
C VAL A 247 10.09 5.12 -3.84
N GLY A 248 10.20 5.21 -5.16
CA GLY A 248 9.31 6.00 -6.01
C GLY A 248 7.84 5.58 -5.90
N ALA A 249 7.58 4.27 -5.83
CA ALA A 249 6.24 3.71 -5.64
C ALA A 249 5.56 4.21 -4.36
N GLY A 250 6.31 4.65 -3.34
CA GLY A 250 5.79 5.30 -2.14
C GLY A 250 4.90 6.52 -2.40
N GLY A 251 5.00 7.15 -3.58
CA GLY A 251 4.08 8.19 -4.03
C GLY A 251 2.61 7.76 -4.04
N MET A 252 2.30 6.45 -4.08
CA MET A 252 0.94 5.93 -4.02
C MET A 252 0.19 6.34 -2.74
N PHE A 253 0.89 6.41 -1.60
CA PHE A 253 0.27 6.61 -0.28
C PHE A 253 -0.36 8.00 -0.15
N CYS A 254 0.38 9.04 -0.53
CA CYS A 254 -0.12 10.42 -0.58
C CYS A 254 -0.76 10.77 -1.94
N GLY A 255 -0.79 9.82 -2.88
CA GLY A 255 -1.47 9.91 -4.18
C GLY A 255 -2.89 9.36 -4.14
N PHE A 256 -3.15 8.30 -4.90
CA PHE A 256 -4.51 7.76 -5.08
C PHE A 256 -5.09 7.14 -3.81
N LEU A 257 -4.27 6.56 -2.92
CA LEU A 257 -4.78 5.89 -1.71
C LEU A 257 -5.49 6.88 -0.79
N SER A 258 -4.91 8.07 -0.61
CA SER A 258 -5.53 9.16 0.15
C SER A 258 -6.73 9.80 -0.56
N ASN A 259 -6.88 9.63 -1.88
CA ASN A 259 -7.92 10.30 -2.67
C ASN A 259 -9.34 9.77 -2.38
N HIS A 260 -9.49 8.56 -1.84
CA HIS A 260 -10.80 8.02 -1.42
C HIS A 260 -11.53 8.99 -0.46
N MET A 261 -10.78 9.54 0.51
CA MET A 261 -11.32 10.47 1.51
C MET A 261 -11.54 11.87 0.96
N ASP A 262 -10.91 12.24 -0.16
CA ASP A 262 -11.09 13.54 -0.80
C ASP A 262 -12.38 13.57 -1.63
N ILE A 263 -12.71 12.47 -2.30
CA ILE A 263 -13.90 12.36 -3.14
C ILE A 263 -15.17 12.08 -2.34
N SER A 264 -15.05 11.38 -1.20
CA SER A 264 -16.18 11.03 -0.34
C SER A 264 -15.71 10.63 1.06
N PRO A 265 -15.72 11.56 2.03
CA PRO A 265 -15.51 11.25 3.45
C PRO A 265 -16.48 10.21 4.02
N ASN A 266 -17.79 10.33 3.74
CA ASN A 266 -18.85 9.46 4.29
C ASN A 266 -18.69 8.01 3.83
N PHE A 267 -18.31 7.79 2.57
CA PHE A 267 -18.16 6.46 2.00
C PHE A 267 -16.70 6.04 1.84
N ALA A 268 -15.72 6.74 2.46
CA ALA A 268 -14.29 6.48 2.29
C ALA A 268 -13.90 5.02 2.56
N GLY A 269 -14.42 4.45 3.66
CA GLY A 269 -14.20 3.04 4.02
C GLY A 269 -14.80 2.07 2.99
N THR A 270 -16.02 2.35 2.51
CA THR A 270 -16.70 1.56 1.47
C THR A 270 -15.94 1.60 0.14
N LEU A 271 -15.51 2.78 -0.29
CA LEU A 271 -14.74 2.94 -1.52
C LEU A 271 -13.39 2.22 -1.43
N MET A 272 -12.68 2.36 -0.30
CA MET A 272 -11.45 1.63 -0.04
C MET A 272 -11.67 0.12 -0.09
N ALA A 273 -12.74 -0.39 0.53
CA ALA A 273 -13.07 -1.82 0.48
C ALA A 273 -13.24 -2.31 -0.96
N LEU A 274 -14.04 -1.60 -1.77
CA LEU A 274 -14.28 -1.95 -3.17
C LEU A 274 -12.99 -1.95 -3.99
N THR A 275 -12.19 -0.88 -3.89
CA THR A 275 -10.95 -0.78 -4.67
C THR A 275 -9.92 -1.80 -4.20
N ASN A 276 -9.76 -2.00 -2.88
CA ASN A 276 -8.81 -2.96 -2.32
C ASN A 276 -9.15 -4.41 -2.69
N THR A 277 -10.43 -4.79 -2.74
CA THR A 277 -10.83 -6.13 -3.18
C THR A 277 -10.37 -6.42 -4.61
N ILE A 278 -10.54 -5.47 -5.52
CA ILE A 278 -10.11 -5.64 -6.92
C ILE A 278 -8.57 -5.54 -7.02
N ALA A 279 -7.98 -4.61 -6.29
CA ALA A 279 -6.54 -4.34 -6.33
C ALA A 279 -5.68 -5.41 -5.64
N THR A 280 -6.27 -6.36 -4.92
CA THR A 280 -5.56 -7.51 -4.35
C THR A 280 -5.55 -8.74 -5.29
N ILE A 281 -6.41 -8.77 -6.32
CA ILE A 281 -6.40 -9.81 -7.36
C ILE A 281 -5.02 -9.97 -8.03
N PRO A 282 -4.29 -8.88 -8.35
CA PRO A 282 -2.91 -8.98 -8.83
C PRO A 282 -1.98 -9.83 -7.95
N GLY A 283 -2.18 -9.89 -6.64
CA GLY A 283 -1.38 -10.72 -5.73
C GLY A 283 -1.50 -12.23 -6.02
N ILE A 284 -2.60 -12.66 -6.65
CA ILE A 284 -2.81 -14.04 -7.12
C ILE A 284 -2.31 -14.21 -8.56
N VAL A 285 -2.50 -13.19 -9.39
CA VAL A 285 -2.21 -13.23 -10.83
C VAL A 285 -0.71 -13.14 -11.11
N VAL A 286 0.01 -12.27 -10.41
CA VAL A 286 1.45 -12.00 -10.65
C VAL A 286 2.29 -13.26 -10.54
N PRO A 287 2.26 -14.05 -9.44
CA PRO A 287 3.10 -15.24 -9.33
C PRO A 287 2.78 -16.31 -10.39
N LYS A 288 1.49 -16.44 -10.76
CA LYS A 288 1.07 -17.36 -11.83
C LYS A 288 1.57 -16.92 -13.20
N LEU A 289 1.49 -15.62 -13.49
CA LEU A 289 1.97 -15.04 -14.73
C LEU A 289 3.49 -15.20 -14.86
N VAL A 290 4.24 -14.84 -13.81
CA VAL A 290 5.69 -15.00 -13.78
C VAL A 290 6.09 -16.46 -13.90
N GLY A 291 5.45 -17.35 -13.13
CA GLY A 291 5.70 -18.79 -13.21
C GLY A 291 5.46 -19.34 -14.62
N PHE A 292 4.36 -18.96 -15.28
CA PHE A 292 4.07 -19.39 -16.65
C PHE A 292 5.09 -18.89 -17.67
N ILE A 293 5.53 -17.63 -17.57
CA ILE A 293 6.49 -17.04 -18.52
C ILE A 293 7.92 -17.57 -18.30
N THR A 294 8.28 -17.89 -17.06
CA THR A 294 9.62 -18.33 -16.68
C THR A 294 9.80 -19.84 -16.59
N ASP A 295 8.73 -20.62 -16.78
CA ASP A 295 8.79 -22.09 -16.75
C ASP A 295 9.76 -22.61 -17.81
N ASN A 296 10.84 -23.26 -17.37
CA ASN A 296 11.98 -23.69 -18.18
C ASN A 296 12.66 -22.59 -19.03
N ASN A 297 12.39 -21.30 -18.75
CA ASN A 297 12.89 -20.15 -19.51
C ASN A 297 13.29 -18.98 -18.59
N GLN A 298 14.16 -19.24 -17.62
CA GLN A 298 14.70 -18.22 -16.70
C GLN A 298 15.75 -17.31 -17.38
N THR A 299 15.38 -16.70 -18.50
CA THR A 299 16.25 -15.83 -19.30
C THR A 299 15.90 -14.35 -19.09
N ILE A 300 16.87 -13.47 -19.33
CA ILE A 300 16.64 -12.01 -19.30
C ILE A 300 15.51 -11.61 -20.27
N GLN A 301 15.35 -12.34 -21.38
CA GLN A 301 14.30 -12.06 -22.37
C GLN A 301 12.89 -12.34 -21.81
N ALA A 302 12.70 -13.44 -21.08
CA ALA A 302 11.43 -13.74 -20.41
C ALA A 302 11.07 -12.65 -19.39
N TRP A 303 12.04 -12.21 -18.59
CA TRP A 303 11.84 -11.12 -17.61
C TRP A 303 11.57 -9.76 -18.25
N ARG A 304 12.13 -9.47 -19.43
CA ARG A 304 11.77 -8.25 -20.19
C ARG A 304 10.29 -8.21 -20.56
N VAL A 305 9.68 -9.35 -20.87
CA VAL A 305 8.23 -9.43 -21.15
C VAL A 305 7.44 -9.10 -19.88
N ILE A 306 7.82 -9.69 -18.74
CA ILE A 306 7.17 -9.44 -17.44
C ILE A 306 7.27 -7.96 -17.05
N PHE A 307 8.47 -7.36 -17.16
CA PHE A 307 8.67 -5.94 -16.90
C PHE A 307 7.87 -5.07 -17.88
N GLY A 308 7.80 -5.46 -19.16
CA GLY A 308 6.98 -4.79 -20.16
C GLY A 308 5.49 -4.73 -19.82
N ILE A 309 4.93 -5.83 -19.28
CA ILE A 309 3.53 -5.87 -18.82
C ILE A 309 3.32 -4.89 -17.66
N ALA A 310 4.21 -4.90 -16.66
CA ALA A 310 4.13 -4.00 -15.52
C ALA A 310 4.25 -2.52 -15.95
N ILE A 311 5.17 -2.20 -16.87
CA ILE A 311 5.32 -0.85 -17.44
C ILE A 311 4.03 -0.42 -18.15
N GLY A 312 3.43 -1.30 -18.95
CA GLY A 312 2.16 -1.02 -19.62
C GLY A 312 1.04 -0.67 -18.63
N LEU A 313 0.95 -1.40 -17.52
CA LEU A 313 -0.03 -1.13 -16.46
C LEU A 313 0.24 0.21 -15.75
N TYR A 314 1.50 0.55 -15.47
CA TYR A 314 1.85 1.86 -14.91
C TYR A 314 1.52 3.02 -15.88
N ILE A 315 1.67 2.83 -17.18
CA ILE A 315 1.27 3.83 -18.19
C ILE A 315 -0.26 3.99 -18.19
N ILE A 316 -1.01 2.89 -18.12
CA ILE A 316 -2.48 2.92 -18.03
C ILE A 316 -2.92 3.67 -16.77
N GLU A 317 -2.33 3.33 -15.62
CA GLU A 317 -2.54 4.05 -14.36
C GLU A 317 -2.32 5.55 -14.53
N PHE A 318 -1.15 5.94 -15.06
CA PHE A 318 -0.78 7.33 -15.22
C PHE A 318 -1.79 8.07 -16.10
N VAL A 319 -2.11 7.55 -17.27
CA VAL A 319 -3.01 8.20 -18.24
C VAL A 319 -4.43 8.33 -17.68
N ILE A 320 -4.97 7.25 -17.10
CA ILE A 320 -6.33 7.24 -16.56
C ILE A 320 -6.44 8.15 -15.33
N TYR A 321 -5.48 8.07 -14.41
CA TYR A 321 -5.50 8.88 -13.20
C TYR A 321 -5.31 10.36 -13.52
N MET A 322 -4.40 10.70 -14.45
CA MET A 322 -4.18 12.09 -14.87
C MET A 322 -5.39 12.70 -15.57
N SER A 323 -6.19 11.90 -16.28
CA SER A 323 -7.38 12.38 -16.98
C SER A 323 -8.61 12.48 -16.07
N LEU A 324 -8.90 11.43 -15.30
CA LEU A 324 -10.18 11.28 -14.59
C LEU A 324 -10.15 11.63 -13.10
N ALA A 325 -8.98 11.72 -12.47
CA ALA A 325 -8.92 12.00 -11.04
C ALA A 325 -9.50 13.38 -10.70
N LYS A 326 -10.32 13.40 -9.65
CA LYS A 326 -10.85 14.58 -8.98
C LYS A 326 -10.32 14.63 -7.55
N GLY A 327 -10.32 15.82 -6.95
CA GLY A 327 -9.90 16.05 -5.56
C GLY A 327 -10.91 16.94 -4.81
N GLU A 328 -12.15 16.95 -5.29
CA GLU A 328 -13.30 17.63 -4.72
C GLU A 328 -14.36 16.57 -4.39
N VAL A 329 -15.14 16.84 -3.34
CA VAL A 329 -16.22 15.96 -2.88
C VAL A 329 -17.22 15.75 -4.02
N GLN A 330 -17.63 14.50 -4.24
CA GLN A 330 -18.50 14.14 -5.34
C GLN A 330 -19.99 14.39 -4.99
N PRO A 331 -20.86 14.67 -5.97
CA PRO A 331 -22.26 15.01 -5.73
C PRO A 331 -23.11 13.93 -5.04
N TRP A 332 -22.59 12.70 -4.98
CA TRP A 332 -23.26 11.56 -4.34
C TRP A 332 -22.83 11.35 -2.88
N GLU A 333 -22.02 12.24 -2.30
CA GLU A 333 -21.61 12.20 -0.89
C GLU A 333 -22.81 12.24 0.08
N GLU A 334 -23.88 12.93 -0.31
CA GLU A 334 -25.09 13.12 0.50
C GLU A 334 -26.20 12.07 0.22
N GLY A 335 -25.97 11.12 -0.70
CA GLY A 335 -26.95 10.11 -1.14
C GLY A 335 -27.47 10.30 -2.57
#